data_AF-A0AAU5ISK1-F1
#
_entry.id   AF-A0AAU5ISK1-F1
#
_cell.length_a   1.000
_cell.length_b   1.000
_cell.length_c   1.000
_cell.angle_alpha   90.00
_cell.angle_beta   90.00
_cell.angle_gamma   90.00
#
_symmetry.space_group_name_H-M   'P 1'
#
loop_
_entity.id
_entity.type
_entity.pdbx_description
1 polymer ?
#
loop_
_entity_poly.entity_id
_entity_poly.type
_entity_poly.pdbx_seq_one_letter_code
_entity_poly.pdbx_strand_id
1 'polypeptide(L)'
;MTDLEGVASIGLDTPVRLQPGVRWRIEAKPEGIELRFHNKTVAFPVHVSDEVRYVAKRDEASFSPRSIPGLLDEPGRLVLVQSLVREGFLTLS
;
A
#
# COMPACT_ATOMS: atom_id res chain seq x y z
N MET A 1 19.05 -12.49 -4.49
CA MET A 1 18.88 -11.39 -5.47
C MET A 1 17.64 -10.63 -5.01
N THR A 2 17.85 -9.60 -4.20
CA THR A 2 16.76 -8.87 -3.55
C THR A 2 16.26 -7.83 -4.55
N ASP A 3 15.03 -8.02 -5.02
CA ASP A 3 14.33 -7.13 -5.96
C ASP A 3 14.05 -5.76 -5.30
N LEU A 4 15.10 -4.94 -5.18
CA LEU A 4 15.02 -3.57 -4.65
C LEU A 4 15.09 -2.53 -5.77
N GLU A 5 15.56 -2.90 -6.97
CA GLU A 5 15.68 -1.99 -8.12
C GLU A 5 14.32 -1.72 -8.79
N GLY A 6 13.34 -2.62 -8.70
CA GLY A 6 11.99 -2.44 -9.25
C GLY A 6 11.14 -1.39 -8.52
N VAL A 7 11.40 -1.16 -7.23
CA VAL A 7 10.64 -0.19 -6.41
C VAL A 7 10.82 1.25 -6.90
N ALA A 8 11.99 1.60 -7.44
CA ALA A 8 12.29 2.94 -7.93
C ALA A 8 11.56 3.30 -9.25
N SER A 9 10.88 2.34 -9.89
CA SER A 9 10.18 2.53 -11.17
C SER A 9 8.65 2.50 -11.06
N ILE A 10 8.09 2.54 -9.83
CA ILE A 10 6.64 2.63 -9.63
C ILE A 10 6.17 4.03 -10.00
N GLY A 11 5.47 4.15 -11.12
CA GLY A 11 4.76 5.35 -11.56
C GLY A 11 3.27 5.32 -11.21
N LEU A 12 2.56 6.43 -11.47
CA LEU A 12 1.15 6.60 -11.09
C LEU A 12 0.20 5.62 -11.79
N ASP A 13 0.60 5.13 -12.94
CA ASP A 13 -0.13 4.17 -13.76
C ASP A 13 0.40 2.74 -13.63
N THR A 14 1.50 2.52 -12.89
CA THR A 14 2.06 1.18 -12.68
C THR A 14 1.07 0.28 -11.96
N PRO A 15 0.67 -0.86 -12.57
CA PRO A 15 -0.28 -1.77 -11.95
C PRO A 15 0.39 -2.52 -10.80
N VAL A 16 -0.21 -2.40 -9.63
CA VAL A 16 0.16 -3.14 -8.42
C VAL A 16 -1.03 -3.95 -7.95
N ARG A 17 -0.77 -5.04 -7.23
CA ARG A 17 -1.81 -5.82 -6.58
C ARG A 17 -1.40 -6.18 -5.16
N LEU A 18 -2.39 -6.59 -4.37
CA LEU A 18 -2.15 -7.18 -3.07
C LEU A 18 -1.31 -8.46 -3.22
N GLN A 19 -0.33 -8.67 -2.34
CA GLN A 19 0.49 -9.88 -2.38
C GLN A 19 -0.41 -11.12 -2.15
N PRO A 20 -0.43 -12.10 -3.07
CA PRO A 20 -1.33 -13.24 -2.96
C PRO A 20 -1.06 -14.04 -1.67
N GLY A 21 -2.13 -14.33 -0.93
CA GLY A 21 -2.05 -15.06 0.35
C GLY A 21 -1.58 -14.22 1.55
N VAL A 22 -1.36 -12.90 1.39
CA VAL A 22 -1.01 -12.01 2.50
C VAL A 22 -2.15 -11.92 3.51
N ARG A 23 -1.90 -12.34 4.75
CA ARG A 23 -2.81 -12.07 5.86
C ARG A 23 -2.51 -10.71 6.44
N TRP A 24 -3.53 -9.88 6.54
CA TRP A 24 -3.40 -8.52 7.05
C TRP A 24 -4.50 -8.17 8.04
N ARG A 25 -4.24 -7.16 8.86
CA ARG A 25 -5.17 -6.57 9.83
C ARG A 25 -4.89 -5.08 9.92
N ILE A 26 -5.95 -4.27 9.91
CA ILE A 26 -5.85 -2.83 10.18
C ILE A 26 -6.39 -2.59 11.58
N GLU A 27 -5.61 -1.94 12.43
CA GLU A 27 -6.00 -1.52 13.77
C GLU A 27 -6.01 0.00 13.86
N ALA A 28 -7.10 0.58 14.36
CA ALA A 28 -7.14 2.00 14.67
C ALA A 28 -6.39 2.28 15.98
N LYS A 29 -5.58 3.34 15.98
CA LYS A 29 -4.82 3.85 17.13
C LYS A 29 -5.18 5.31 17.37
N PRO A 30 -4.92 5.85 18.58
CA PRO A 30 -5.17 7.27 18.86
C PRO A 30 -4.44 8.22 17.90
N GLU A 31 -3.30 7.81 17.37
CA GLU A 31 -2.44 8.63 16.51
C GLU A 31 -2.63 8.35 15.01
N GLY A 32 -3.46 7.36 14.63
CA GLY A 32 -3.64 6.94 13.25
C GLY A 32 -4.13 5.50 13.09
N ILE A 33 -3.61 4.79 12.10
CA ILE A 33 -3.89 3.36 11.89
C ILE A 33 -2.60 2.56 11.79
N GLU A 34 -2.65 1.30 12.17
CA GLU A 34 -1.58 0.34 11.99
C GLU A 34 -2.04 -0.76 11.04
N LEU A 35 -1.33 -0.92 9.93
CA LEU A 35 -1.47 -2.05 9.03
C LEU A 35 -0.46 -3.14 9.45
N ARG A 36 -0.99 -4.27 9.92
CA ARG A 36 -0.22 -5.44 10.30
C ARG A 36 -0.35 -6.51 9.24
N PHE A 37 0.75 -7.02 8.75
CA PHE A 37 0.77 -8.15 7.82
C PHE A 37 2.04 -8.94 8.02
N HIS A 38 1.94 -10.27 7.85
CA HIS A 38 3.02 -11.20 8.18
C HIS A 38 3.49 -10.98 9.63
N ASN A 39 4.71 -10.48 9.82
CA ASN A 39 5.31 -10.14 11.12
C ASN A 39 5.78 -8.67 11.15
N LYS A 40 5.15 -7.82 10.34
CA LYS A 40 5.46 -6.39 10.21
C LYS A 40 4.25 -5.55 10.62
N THR A 41 4.54 -4.38 11.14
CA THR A 41 3.55 -3.35 11.47
C THR A 41 3.98 -2.05 10.81
N VAL A 42 3.10 -1.48 9.98
CA VAL A 42 3.31 -0.19 9.34
C VAL A 42 2.28 0.79 9.89
N ALA A 43 2.76 1.84 10.54
CA ALA A 43 1.91 2.90 11.09
C ALA A 43 1.68 3.98 10.03
N PHE A 44 0.43 4.39 9.86
CA PHE A 44 0.02 5.47 8.98
C PHE A 44 -0.75 6.52 9.77
N PRO A 45 -0.61 7.80 9.41
CA PRO A 45 -1.41 8.86 10.01
C PRO A 45 -2.89 8.71 9.62
N VAL A 46 -3.78 9.26 10.46
CA VAL A 46 -5.24 9.11 10.31
C VAL A 46 -5.77 9.54 8.94
N HIS A 47 -5.18 10.56 8.31
CA HIS A 47 -5.64 11.08 7.01
C HIS A 47 -5.40 10.12 5.84
N VAL A 48 -4.56 9.08 6.00
CA VAL A 48 -4.27 8.06 4.97
C VAL A 48 -5.08 6.78 5.21
N SER A 49 -5.97 6.79 6.21
CA SER A 49 -6.68 5.58 6.63
C SER A 49 -7.62 5.04 5.56
N ASP A 50 -8.23 5.92 4.77
CA ASP A 50 -9.19 5.52 3.74
C ASP A 50 -8.45 4.86 2.57
N GLU A 51 -7.33 5.45 2.16
CA GLU A 51 -6.41 4.96 1.15
C GLU A 51 -5.86 3.57 1.49
N VAL A 52 -5.39 3.37 2.73
CA VAL A 52 -4.88 2.06 3.18
C VAL A 52 -5.99 1.02 3.19
N ARG A 53 -7.19 1.38 3.66
CA ARG A 53 -8.35 0.47 3.63
C ARG A 53 -8.80 0.15 2.21
N TYR A 54 -8.76 1.12 1.31
CA TYR A 54 -9.09 0.95 -0.09
C TYR A 54 -8.15 -0.07 -0.74
N VAL A 55 -6.85 0.10 -0.53
CA VAL A 55 -5.83 -0.82 -1.04
C VAL A 55 -6.01 -2.23 -0.45
N ALA A 56 -6.21 -2.35 0.87
CA ALA A 56 -6.36 -3.64 1.52
C ALA A 56 -7.64 -4.40 1.11
N LYS A 57 -8.70 -3.68 0.69
CA LYS A 57 -9.95 -4.29 0.17
C LYS A 57 -9.85 -4.78 -1.27
N ARG A 58 -8.77 -4.49 -2.00
CA ARG A 58 -8.55 -5.02 -3.35
C ARG A 58 -8.04 -6.45 -3.22
N ASP A 59 -9.00 -7.38 -3.18
CA ASP A 59 -8.77 -8.80 -2.88
C ASP A 59 -7.75 -9.43 -3.84
N GLU A 60 -7.86 -9.18 -5.15
CA GLU A 60 -6.92 -9.72 -6.16
C GLU A 60 -6.76 -8.85 -7.42
N ALA A 61 -7.58 -7.79 -7.56
CA ALA A 61 -7.56 -6.95 -8.75
C ALA A 61 -6.39 -5.96 -8.72
N SER A 62 -5.59 -5.96 -9.79
CA SER A 62 -4.57 -4.94 -10.00
C SER A 62 -5.18 -3.55 -10.05
N PHE A 63 -4.48 -2.58 -9.47
CA PHE A 63 -4.84 -1.17 -9.46
C PHE A 63 -3.59 -0.32 -9.61
N SER A 64 -3.75 0.91 -10.06
CA SER A 64 -2.64 1.87 -10.16
C SER A 64 -2.72 2.91 -9.02
N PRO A 65 -1.60 3.48 -8.56
CA PRO A 65 -1.59 4.52 -7.54
C PRO A 65 -2.56 5.68 -7.83
N ARG A 66 -2.73 6.06 -9.11
CA ARG A 66 -3.67 7.11 -9.54
C ARG A 66 -5.12 6.82 -9.17
N SER A 67 -5.51 5.55 -9.10
CA SER A 67 -6.89 5.13 -8.80
C SER A 67 -7.23 5.15 -7.31
N ILE A 68 -6.25 5.38 -6.42
CA ILE A 68 -6.48 5.44 -4.97
C ILE A 68 -7.28 6.72 -4.67
N PRO A 69 -8.54 6.61 -4.20
CA PRO A 69 -9.32 7.76 -3.79
C PRO A 69 -8.82 8.24 -2.42
N GLY A 70 -8.95 9.53 -2.13
CA GLY A 70 -8.58 10.08 -0.83
C GLY A 70 -8.03 11.49 -0.91
N LEU A 71 -7.36 11.90 0.17
CA LEU A 71 -6.78 13.22 0.33
C LEU A 71 -5.32 13.28 -0.11
N LEU A 72 -4.67 12.14 -0.32
CA LEU A 72 -3.32 12.10 -0.87
C LEU A 72 -3.28 12.66 -2.28
N ASP A 73 -2.39 13.64 -2.49
CA ASP A 73 -1.97 14.09 -3.82
C ASP A 73 -1.23 12.96 -4.56
N GLU A 74 -1.05 13.13 -5.87
CA GLU A 74 -0.31 12.20 -6.73
C GLU A 74 1.04 11.72 -6.15
N PRO A 75 1.96 12.60 -5.68
CA PRO A 75 3.20 12.16 -5.04
C PRO A 75 2.95 11.38 -3.74
N GLY A 76 1.94 11.76 -2.96
CA GLY A 76 1.58 11.05 -1.72
C GLY A 76 1.10 9.62 -2.00
N ARG A 77 0.27 9.43 -3.03
CA ARG A 77 -0.19 8.10 -3.47
C ARG A 77 0.98 7.23 -3.93
N LEU A 78 1.93 7.80 -4.67
CA LEU A 78 3.14 7.11 -5.08
C LEU A 78 3.99 6.65 -3.89
N VAL A 79 4.21 7.51 -2.91
CA VAL A 79 4.98 7.18 -1.71
C VAL A 79 4.29 6.07 -0.92
N LEU A 80 2.96 6.13 -0.76
CA LEU A 80 2.18 5.07 -0.11
C LEU A 80 2.38 3.72 -0.81
N VAL A 81 2.16 3.67 -2.13
CA VAL A 81 2.27 2.42 -2.89
C VAL A 81 3.71 1.89 -2.89
N GLN A 82 4.71 2.74 -3.14
CA GLN A 82 6.11 2.34 -3.08
C GLN A 82 6.50 1.80 -1.71
N SER A 83 6.03 2.43 -0.63
CA SER A 83 6.26 1.95 0.74
C SER A 83 5.63 0.58 0.94
N LEU A 84 4.37 0.39 0.54
CA LEU A 84 3.68 -0.90 0.66
C LEU A 84 4.30 -2.01 -0.21
N VAL A 85 4.79 -1.69 -1.42
CA VAL A 85 5.52 -2.64 -2.27
C VAL A 85 6.86 -3.01 -1.63
N ARG A 86 7.63 -2.01 -1.18
CA ARG A 86 8.92 -2.21 -0.50
C ARG A 86 8.78 -3.05 0.76
N GLU A 87 7.70 -2.85 1.51
CA GLU A 87 7.43 -3.64 2.70
C GLU A 87 6.94 -5.06 2.40
N GLY A 88 6.52 -5.34 1.15
CA GLY A 88 6.04 -6.64 0.68
C GLY A 88 4.54 -6.86 0.93
N PHE A 89 3.77 -5.79 1.15
CA PHE A 89 2.30 -5.86 1.21
C PHE A 89 1.69 -5.88 -0.20
N LEU A 90 2.25 -5.05 -1.09
CA LEU A 90 1.90 -5.00 -2.50
C LEU A 90 3.01 -5.62 -3.34
N THR A 91 2.64 -6.05 -4.54
CA THR A 91 3.58 -6.53 -5.54
C THR A 91 3.18 -6.01 -6.92
N LEU A 92 4.14 -5.93 -7.83
CA LEU A 92 3.90 -5.60 -9.22
C LEU A 92 3.01 -6.69 -9.86
N SER A 93 2.06 -6.28 -10.72
CA SER A 93 1.26 -7.20 -11.53
C SER A 93 1.82 -7.40 -12.92
#